data_AF-A0A0M9E0B4-F1
#
_entry.id   AF-A0A0M9E0B4-F1
#
_cell.length_a   1.000
_cell.length_b   1.000
_cell.length_c   1.000
_cell.angle_alpha   90.00
_cell.angle_beta   90.00
_cell.angle_gamma   90.00
#
_symmetry.space_group_name_H-M   'P 1'
#
loop_
_entity.id
_entity.type
_entity.pdbx_description
1 polymer ?
#
loop_
_entity_poly.entity_id
_entity_poly.type
_entity_poly.pdbx_seq_one_letter_code
_entity_poly.pdbx_strand_id
1 'polypeptide(L)'
;MRELHKQMDEIVLQAYGWQDINLTHDFYEVDYLPENDRIRYTISPKARKEILQRLLKLNHEIYEQEVKAGLHTKGKGKKKKTKINDKLGSRRV
;
A
#
# COMPACT_ATOMS: atom_id res chain seq x y z
N MET A 1 17.30 15.56 12.07
CA MET A 1 16.26 15.16 11.10
C MET A 1 16.64 13.93 10.28
N ARG A 2 17.80 13.88 9.61
CA ARG A 2 18.19 12.72 8.77
C ARG A 2 18.33 11.40 9.55
N GLU A 3 18.85 11.47 10.77
CA GLU A 3 18.96 10.31 11.66
C GLU A 3 17.59 9.67 11.98
N LEU A 4 16.56 10.49 12.22
CA LEU A 4 15.20 10.00 12.48
C LEU A 4 14.60 9.29 11.26
N HIS A 5 14.87 9.78 10.05
CA HIS A 5 14.44 9.12 8.82
C HIS A 5 15.12 7.76 8.66
N LYS A 6 16.44 7.69 8.92
CA LYS A 6 17.18 6.43 8.89
C LYS A 6 16.61 5.41 9.89
N GLN A 7 16.40 5.83 11.12
CA GLN A 7 15.81 4.97 12.16
C GLN A 7 14.40 4.51 11.80
N MET A 8 13.58 5.40 11.23
CA MET A 8 12.25 5.04 10.75
C MET A 8 12.31 3.96 9.66
N ASP A 9 13.18 4.13 8.66
CA ASP A 9 13.32 3.17 7.57
C ASP A 9 13.80 1.80 8.08
N GLU A 10 14.73 1.78 9.04
CA GLU A 10 15.22 0.56 9.68
C GLU A 10 14.11 -0.16 10.47
N ILE A 11 13.28 0.57 11.21
CA ILE A 11 12.14 -0.01 11.94
C ILE A 11 11.10 -0.57 10.97
N VAL A 12 10.85 0.11 9.84
CA VAL A 12 9.92 -0.37 8.82
C VAL A 12 10.45 -1.68 8.21
N LEU A 13 11.74 -1.75 7.85
CA LEU A 13 12.36 -3.01 7.41
C LEU A 13 12.26 -4.10 8.47
N GLN A 14 12.38 -3.75 9.75
CA GLN A 14 12.20 -4.68 10.86
C GLN A 14 10.79 -5.27 10.88
N ALA A 15 9.77 -4.43 10.77
CA ALA A 15 8.37 -4.86 10.77
C ALA A 15 8.02 -5.81 9.60
N TYR A 16 8.66 -5.63 8.44
CA TYR A 16 8.49 -6.51 7.28
C TYR A 16 9.39 -7.76 7.29
N GLY A 17 10.31 -7.90 8.25
CA GLY A 17 11.24 -9.03 8.26
C GLY A 17 12.42 -8.91 7.27
N TRP A 18 12.75 -7.71 6.80
CA TRP A 18 13.73 -7.45 5.74
C TRP A 18 15.04 -6.84 6.24
N GLN A 19 15.59 -7.38 7.33
CA GLN A 19 16.84 -6.88 7.91
C GLN A 19 18.09 -7.21 7.06
N ASP A 20 17.93 -8.03 6.02
CA ASP A 20 18.97 -8.37 5.06
C ASP A 20 19.23 -7.27 4.03
N ILE A 21 18.32 -6.29 3.90
CA ILE A 21 18.48 -5.16 2.98
C ILE A 21 19.36 -4.10 3.61
N ASN A 22 20.53 -3.86 3.01
CA ASN A 22 21.36 -2.72 3.40
C ASN A 22 20.87 -1.44 2.69
N LEU A 23 20.26 -0.53 3.46
CA LEU A 23 19.70 0.72 2.94
C LEU A 23 20.77 1.69 2.42
N THR A 24 21.96 1.67 3.02
CA THR A 24 23.09 2.59 2.71
C THR A 24 22.61 4.01 2.40
N HIS A 25 22.12 4.73 3.40
CA HIS A 25 21.66 6.11 3.21
C HIS A 25 22.81 7.04 2.84
N ASP A 26 22.71 7.65 1.67
CA ASP A 26 23.67 8.62 1.18
C ASP A 26 23.00 9.60 0.20
N PHE A 27 23.77 10.49 -0.39
CA PHE A 27 23.32 11.35 -1.46
C PHE A 27 23.34 10.61 -2.80
N TYR A 28 22.16 10.39 -3.35
CA TYR A 28 22.00 9.76 -4.65
C TYR A 28 21.31 10.71 -5.62
N GLU A 29 21.64 10.55 -6.90
CA GLU A 29 20.93 11.20 -7.98
C GLU A 29 19.54 10.58 -8.16
N VAL A 30 18.60 11.45 -8.50
CA VAL A 30 17.20 11.12 -8.59
C VAL A 30 16.63 11.61 -9.92
N ASP A 31 16.31 10.65 -10.78
CA ASP A 31 15.98 10.89 -12.19
C ASP A 31 14.68 11.66 -12.43
N TYR A 32 13.80 11.73 -11.42
CA TYR A 32 12.52 12.46 -11.51
C TYR A 32 12.65 13.97 -11.23
N LEU A 33 13.87 14.46 -10.97
CA LEU A 33 14.14 15.88 -10.75
C LEU A 33 14.94 16.50 -11.91
N PRO A 34 14.84 17.83 -12.12
CA PRO A 34 15.65 18.52 -13.11
C PRO A 34 17.15 18.43 -12.80
N GLU A 35 18.00 18.44 -13.83
CA GLU A 35 19.47 18.28 -13.74
C GLU A 35 20.14 19.18 -12.69
N ASN A 36 19.62 20.40 -12.54
CA ASN A 36 20.16 21.39 -11.61
C ASN A 36 19.91 21.05 -10.13
N ASP A 37 19.04 20.09 -9.81
CA ASP A 37 18.71 19.68 -8.44
C ASP A 37 18.31 18.19 -8.36
N ARG A 38 19.21 17.28 -8.74
CA ARG A 38 18.96 15.82 -8.71
C ARG A 38 19.46 15.12 -7.45
N ILE A 39 20.26 15.76 -6.61
CA ILE A 39 20.93 15.08 -5.50
C ILE A 39 20.03 15.10 -4.25
N ARG A 40 19.62 13.92 -3.79
CA ARG A 40 18.78 13.78 -2.59
C ARG A 40 19.42 12.82 -1.60
N TYR A 41 19.28 13.13 -0.31
CA TYR A 41 19.64 12.21 0.75
C TYR A 41 18.58 11.12 0.84
N THR A 42 18.92 9.91 0.41
CA THR A 42 17.98 8.79 0.25
C THR A 42 18.72 7.45 0.38
N ILE A 43 17.99 6.36 0.29
CA ILE A 43 18.54 5.00 0.30
C ILE A 43 19.16 4.66 -1.07
N SER A 44 20.05 3.67 -1.12
CA SER A 44 20.67 3.31 -2.40
C SER A 44 19.63 2.91 -3.45
N PRO A 45 19.88 3.21 -4.74
CA PRO A 45 19.02 2.77 -5.83
C PRO A 45 18.79 1.25 -5.84
N LYS A 46 19.80 0.48 -5.40
CA LYS A 46 19.72 -0.97 -5.24
C LYS A 46 18.73 -1.36 -4.14
N ALA A 47 18.86 -0.79 -2.94
CA ALA A 47 17.94 -1.04 -1.83
C ALA A 47 16.51 -0.63 -2.17
N ARG A 48 16.34 0.55 -2.80
CA ARG A 48 15.03 1.01 -3.27
C ARG A 48 14.38 0.03 -4.25
N LYS A 49 15.15 -0.50 -5.20
CA LYS A 49 14.65 -1.48 -6.18
C LYS A 49 14.23 -2.77 -5.50
N GLU A 50 15.04 -3.28 -4.57
CA GLU A 50 14.74 -4.50 -3.81
C GLU A 50 13.45 -4.36 -3.00
N ILE A 51 13.29 -3.25 -2.27
CA ILE A 51 12.08 -2.95 -1.49
C ILE A 51 10.85 -2.92 -2.40
N LEU A 52 10.93 -2.24 -3.55
CA LEU A 52 9.82 -2.17 -4.50
C LEU A 52 9.45 -3.55 -5.06
N GLN A 53 10.42 -4.41 -5.31
CA GLN A 53 10.16 -5.78 -5.78
C GLN A 53 9.45 -6.62 -4.72
N ARG A 54 9.88 -6.56 -3.46
CA ARG A 54 9.23 -7.27 -2.36
C ARG A 54 7.81 -6.77 -2.09
N LEU A 55 7.62 -5.44 -2.08
CA LEU A 55 6.29 -4.83 -1.96
C LEU A 55 5.37 -5.23 -3.11
N LEU A 56 5.88 -5.26 -4.34
CA LEU A 56 5.10 -5.70 -5.50
C LEU A 56 4.65 -7.16 -5.34
N LYS A 57 5.55 -8.04 -4.89
CA LYS A 57 5.22 -9.44 -4.61
C LYS A 57 4.13 -9.57 -3.54
N LEU A 58 4.29 -8.89 -2.40
CA LEU A 58 3.29 -8.89 -1.32
C LEU A 58 1.94 -8.35 -1.80
N ASN A 59 1.94 -7.29 -2.61
CA ASN A 59 0.70 -6.75 -3.17
C ASN A 59 -0.03 -7.77 -4.04
N HIS A 60 0.69 -8.55 -4.86
CA HIS A 60 0.08 -9.61 -5.65
C HIS A 60 -0.52 -10.72 -4.76
N GLU A 61 0.20 -11.17 -3.73
CA GLU A 61 -0.26 -12.19 -2.80
C GLU A 61 -1.52 -11.75 -2.04
N ILE A 62 -1.52 -10.53 -1.50
CA ILE A 62 -2.66 -9.96 -0.79
C ILE A 62 -3.84 -9.77 -1.74
N TYR A 63 -3.60 -9.27 -2.96
CA TYR A 63 -4.65 -9.10 -3.97
C TYR A 63 -5.32 -10.43 -4.32
N GLU A 64 -4.54 -11.51 -4.52
CA GLU A 64 -5.11 -12.83 -4.77
C GLU A 64 -5.96 -13.34 -3.60
N GLN A 65 -5.54 -13.07 -2.37
CA GLN A 65 -6.31 -13.41 -1.16
C GLN A 65 -7.61 -12.59 -1.09
N GLU A 66 -7.57 -11.29 -1.35
CA GLU A 66 -8.74 -10.43 -1.37
C GLU A 66 -9.74 -10.82 -2.46
N VAL A 67 -9.25 -11.21 -3.64
CA VAL A 67 -10.06 -11.73 -4.75
C VAL A 67 -10.74 -13.04 -4.32
N LYS A 68 -10.00 -13.97 -3.71
CA LYS A 68 -10.55 -15.23 -3.18
C LYS A 68 -11.59 -14.99 -2.08
N ALA A 69 -11.36 -14.01 -1.22
CA ALA A 69 -12.30 -13.61 -0.17
C ALA A 69 -13.50 -12.81 -0.70
N GLY A 70 -13.53 -12.48 -2.00
CA GLY A 70 -14.64 -11.78 -2.64
C GLY A 70 -14.77 -10.31 -2.26
N LEU A 71 -13.78 -9.73 -1.57
CA LEU A 71 -13.75 -8.30 -1.24
C LEU A 71 -13.38 -7.44 -2.44
N HIS A 72 -12.68 -8.01 -3.41
CA HIS A 72 -12.25 -7.31 -4.61
C HIS A 72 -13.32 -7.34 -5.72
N THR A 73 -14.49 -6.75 -5.46
CA THR A 73 -15.49 -6.49 -6.51
C THR A 73 -15.24 -5.13 -7.13
N LYS A 74 -14.51 -5.09 -8.26
CA LYS A 74 -14.48 -3.90 -9.13
C LYS A 74 -15.91 -3.63 -9.61
N GLY A 75 -16.59 -2.69 -8.96
CA GLY A 75 -17.77 -2.01 -9.48
C GLY A 75 -18.94 -2.90 -9.87
N LYS A 76 -19.60 -3.55 -8.92
CA LYS A 76 -21.07 -3.70 -8.98
C LYS A 76 -21.63 -3.36 -7.63
N GLY A 77 -22.00 -2.09 -7.45
CA GLY A 77 -22.84 -1.66 -6.35
C GLY A 77 -24.05 -2.59 -6.27
N LYS A 78 -24.05 -3.48 -5.28
CA LYS A 78 -25.26 -4.20 -4.89
C LYS A 78 -26.19 -3.15 -4.30
N LYS A 79 -26.99 -2.51 -5.16
CA LYS A 79 -28.23 -1.85 -4.75
C LYS A 79 -29.05 -2.92 -4.02
N LYS A 80 -29.00 -2.95 -2.69
CA LYS A 80 -30.04 -3.61 -1.89
C LYS A 80 -31.31 -2.80 -2.13
N LYS A 81 -32.08 -3.18 -3.15
CA LYS A 81 -33.48 -2.79 -3.26
C LYS A 81 -34.21 -3.51 -2.13
N THR A 82 -34.40 -2.84 -1.00
CA THR A 82 -35.37 -3.28 0.01
C THR A 82 -36.73 -3.20 -0.66
N LYS A 83 -37.28 -4.34 -1.08
CA LYS A 83 -38.69 -4.44 -1.45
C LYS A 83 -39.49 -4.22 -0.18
N ILE A 84 -40.00 -3.00 0.02
CA ILE A 84 -41.09 -2.77 0.98
C ILE A 84 -42.31 -3.41 0.34
N ASN A 85 -42.62 -4.64 0.75
CA ASN A 85 -43.80 -5.34 0.31
C ASN A 85 -44.98 -4.79 1.11
N ASP A 86 -45.92 -4.21 0.38
CA ASP A 86 -47.19 -3.70 0.86
C ASP A 86 -48.10 -4.86 1.36
N LYS A 87 -49.00 -4.49 2.28
CA LYS A 87 -50.18 -5.20 2.81
C LYS A 87 -50.00 -6.12 4.02
N LEU A 88 -50.64 -5.68 5.11
CA LEU A 88 -51.68 -6.34 5.93
C LEU A 88 -51.60 -5.68 7.32
N GLY A 89 -52.61 -5.05 7.91
CA GLY A 89 -54.01 -4.87 7.63
C GLY A 89 -54.63 -4.30 8.93
N SER A 90 -55.71 -3.55 8.79
CA SER A 90 -56.77 -3.36 9.80
C SER A 90 -56.35 -3.08 11.27
N ARG A 91 -56.58 -1.86 11.75
CA ARG A 91 -57.51 -1.68 12.87
C ARG A 91 -58.03 -0.25 12.98
N ARG A 92 -59.33 -0.19 12.69
CA ARG A 92 -60.31 0.83 12.98
C ARG A 92 -60.45 0.99 14.51
N VAL A 93 -60.28 2.19 15.05
CA VAL A 93 -61.20 2.86 16.00
C VAL A 93 -60.91 4.35 16.00
#